data_AF-A0A1D3TUQ0-F1
#
_entry.id   AF-A0A1D3TUQ0-F1
#
_cell.length_a   1.000
_cell.length_b   1.000
_cell.length_c   1.000
_cell.angle_alpha   90.00
_cell.angle_beta   90.00
_cell.angle_gamma   90.00
#
_symmetry.space_group_name_H-M   'P 1'
#
loop_
_entity.id
_entity.type
_entity.pdbx_description
1 polymer ?
#
loop_
_entity_poly.entity_id
_entity_poly.type
_entity_poly.pdbx_seq_one_letter_code
_entity_poly.pdbx_strand_id
1 'polypeptide(L)'
;MFDSSFRITGKHANYWKDLCELAGNVPDRDQHNNFKIFNAYIDAYILCPMIGYQYNRKGVIDNSVSGEAGMIADVFKERRAQLKFIYQTLMLLDVDSEPDLEKRVYRAFTFAESTKEEKQFISDNMKIYNSYFLGGLEVLHEEFVDQCIDQESYLKQIFDYVRHFDEEQDGDALKEGIDKYINK
;
A
#
# COMPACT_ATOMS: atom_id res chain seq x y z
N MET A 1 -8.76 -12.15 7.26
CA MET A 1 -7.85 -11.12 6.68
C MET A 1 -8.48 -10.56 5.40
N PHE A 2 -8.64 -9.24 5.27
CA PHE A 2 -9.38 -8.60 4.13
C PHE A 2 -10.85 -9.07 4.00
N ASP A 3 -11.49 -9.33 5.14
CA ASP A 3 -12.89 -9.80 5.24
C ASP A 3 -13.82 -8.77 5.89
N SER A 4 -13.26 -7.71 6.44
CA SER A 4 -13.98 -6.67 7.18
C SER A 4 -13.75 -5.30 6.53
N SER A 5 -14.64 -4.36 6.84
CA SER A 5 -14.42 -2.96 6.51
C SER A 5 -13.11 -2.46 7.13
N PHE A 6 -12.46 -1.53 6.45
CA PHE A 6 -11.21 -0.89 6.88
C PHE A 6 -11.39 0.62 6.89
N ARG A 7 -10.91 1.27 7.94
CA ARG A 7 -10.97 2.72 8.11
C ARG A 7 -9.70 3.23 8.74
N ILE A 8 -9.31 4.43 8.35
CA ILE A 8 -8.24 5.20 8.97
C ILE A 8 -8.73 6.62 9.24
N THR A 9 -8.04 7.30 10.13
CA THR A 9 -8.33 8.68 10.53
C THR A 9 -7.09 9.55 10.38
N GLY A 10 -7.27 10.85 10.56
CA GLY A 10 -6.15 11.77 10.66
C GLY A 10 -5.58 12.19 9.31
N LYS A 11 -4.31 12.61 9.29
CA LYS A 11 -3.65 13.09 8.06
C LYS A 11 -3.65 12.03 6.96
N HIS A 12 -3.44 10.76 7.30
CA HIS A 12 -3.39 9.68 6.30
C HIS A 12 -4.74 9.43 5.64
N ALA A 13 -5.86 9.71 6.33
CA ALA A 13 -7.16 9.67 5.69
C ALA A 13 -7.29 10.74 4.60
N ASN A 14 -6.75 11.94 4.84
CA ASN A 14 -6.72 13.02 3.88
C ASN A 14 -5.77 12.72 2.71
N TYR A 15 -4.58 12.16 2.99
CA TYR A 15 -3.66 11.73 1.93
C TYR A 15 -4.28 10.67 1.02
N TRP A 16 -4.99 9.71 1.61
CA TRP A 16 -5.70 8.69 0.85
C TRP A 16 -6.77 9.30 -0.06
N LYS A 17 -7.49 10.32 0.42
CA LYS A 17 -8.45 11.10 -0.39
C LYS A 17 -7.78 11.91 -1.49
N ASP A 18 -6.66 12.55 -1.17
CA ASP A 18 -5.91 13.39 -2.12
C ASP A 18 -5.44 12.58 -3.32
N LEU A 19 -4.98 11.36 -3.09
CA LEU A 19 -4.42 10.48 -4.12
C LEU A 19 -5.47 9.74 -4.95
N CYS A 20 -6.73 9.67 -4.50
CA CYS A 20 -7.78 8.85 -5.13
C CYS A 20 -8.94 9.67 -5.70
N GLU A 21 -9.56 9.14 -6.75
CA GLU A 21 -10.88 9.63 -7.19
C GLU A 21 -11.92 9.42 -6.09
N LEU A 22 -12.70 10.47 -5.81
CA LEU A 22 -13.67 10.49 -4.73
C LEU A 22 -15.09 10.38 -5.25
N ALA A 23 -15.89 9.52 -4.59
CA ALA A 23 -17.32 9.44 -4.83
C ALA A 23 -18.01 10.79 -4.51
N GLY A 24 -19.07 11.11 -5.26
CA GLY A 24 -19.75 12.41 -5.14
C GLY A 24 -20.42 12.68 -3.78
N ASN A 25 -20.58 11.67 -2.94
CA ASN A 25 -21.16 11.78 -1.60
C ASN A 25 -20.12 11.99 -0.49
N VAL A 26 -18.83 12.11 -0.81
CA VAL A 26 -17.78 12.44 0.16
C VAL A 26 -17.94 13.92 0.57
N PRO A 27 -18.22 14.24 1.85
CA PRO A 27 -18.63 15.60 2.25
C PRO A 27 -17.59 16.70 2.01
N ASP A 28 -16.31 16.34 2.10
CA ASP A 28 -15.15 17.23 1.96
C ASP A 28 -14.43 17.05 0.61
N ARG A 29 -15.09 16.45 -0.39
CA ARG A 29 -14.51 16.15 -1.71
C ARG A 29 -13.82 17.36 -2.35
N ASP A 30 -14.42 18.54 -2.27
CA ASP A 30 -13.91 19.75 -2.90
C ASP A 30 -12.58 20.24 -2.28
N GLN A 31 -12.25 19.78 -1.06
CA GLN A 31 -10.97 20.06 -0.39
C GLN A 31 -9.83 19.19 -0.91
N HIS A 32 -10.14 18.14 -1.69
CA HIS A 32 -9.19 17.16 -2.20
C HIS A 32 -9.11 17.23 -3.73
N ASN A 33 -8.96 18.43 -4.29
CA ASN A 33 -8.98 18.66 -5.74
C ASN A 33 -7.61 18.50 -6.42
N ASN A 34 -6.76 17.64 -5.85
CA ASN A 34 -5.42 17.30 -6.35
C ASN A 34 -5.49 16.36 -7.56
N PHE A 35 -4.38 16.22 -8.29
CA PHE A 35 -4.25 15.21 -9.33
C PHE A 35 -4.36 13.81 -8.72
N LYS A 36 -5.17 12.94 -9.36
CA LYS A 36 -5.47 11.60 -8.85
C LYS A 36 -4.56 10.58 -9.49
N ILE A 37 -3.92 9.76 -8.65
CA ILE A 37 -3.08 8.64 -9.08
C ILE A 37 -3.92 7.36 -9.15
N PHE A 38 -4.91 7.23 -8.27
CA PHE A 38 -5.72 6.03 -8.14
C PHE A 38 -7.19 6.29 -8.47
N ASN A 39 -7.82 5.35 -9.17
CA ASN A 39 -9.25 5.39 -9.46
C ASN A 39 -10.11 5.07 -8.23
N ALA A 40 -9.56 4.32 -7.28
CA ALA A 40 -10.26 3.97 -6.05
C ALA A 40 -9.30 3.75 -4.89
N TYR A 41 -9.83 3.89 -3.67
CA TYR A 41 -9.12 3.61 -2.43
C TYR A 41 -8.45 2.23 -2.39
N ILE A 42 -9.07 1.23 -3.01
CA ILE A 42 -8.55 -0.15 -3.04
C ILE A 42 -7.27 -0.25 -3.85
N ASP A 43 -7.11 0.55 -4.91
CA ASP A 43 -5.91 0.54 -5.74
C ASP A 43 -4.71 1.07 -4.94
N ALA A 44 -4.91 2.16 -4.18
CA ALA A 44 -3.91 2.67 -3.25
C ALA A 44 -3.60 1.64 -2.14
N TYR A 45 -4.61 0.96 -1.59
CA TYR A 45 -4.42 -0.03 -0.51
C TYR A 45 -3.69 -1.32 -0.98
N ILE A 46 -3.69 -1.58 -2.29
CA ILE A 46 -2.90 -2.65 -2.92
C ILE A 46 -1.47 -2.18 -3.17
N LEU A 47 -1.26 -0.98 -3.71
CA LEU A 47 0.08 -0.55 -4.17
C LEU A 47 0.93 0.14 -3.09
N CYS A 48 0.33 1.00 -2.27
CA CYS A 48 1.07 1.78 -1.27
C CYS A 48 1.87 0.95 -0.25
N PRO A 49 1.46 -0.25 0.20
CA PRO A 49 2.32 -1.08 1.04
C PRO A 49 3.66 -1.43 0.39
N MET A 50 3.67 -1.70 -0.93
CA MET A 50 4.91 -1.98 -1.67
C MET A 50 5.77 -0.73 -1.80
N ILE A 51 5.16 0.43 -2.03
CA ILE A 51 5.86 1.72 -2.09
C ILE A 51 6.46 2.04 -0.72
N GLY A 52 5.70 1.91 0.36
CA GLY A 52 6.19 2.10 1.71
C GLY A 52 7.38 1.18 2.01
N TYR A 53 7.32 -0.07 1.58
CA TYR A 53 8.45 -0.99 1.72
C TYR A 53 9.67 -0.56 0.88
N GLN A 54 9.49 -0.23 -0.40
CA GLN A 54 10.57 0.19 -1.30
C GLN A 54 11.33 1.41 -0.75
N TYR A 55 10.63 2.38 -0.17
CA TYR A 55 11.22 3.58 0.43
C TYR A 55 11.58 3.41 1.91
N ASN A 56 11.51 2.18 2.44
CA ASN A 56 11.69 1.84 3.85
C ASN A 56 10.94 2.79 4.82
N ARG A 57 9.68 3.08 4.50
CA ARG A 57 8.82 4.00 5.25
C ARG A 57 7.62 3.27 5.84
N LYS A 58 7.52 3.36 7.17
CA LYS A 58 6.36 2.94 7.96
C LYS A 58 5.70 4.18 8.56
N GLY A 59 4.40 4.31 8.37
CA GLY A 59 3.59 5.36 8.97
C GLY A 59 2.89 4.89 10.24
N VAL A 60 2.54 5.86 11.08
CA VAL A 60 1.67 5.69 12.26
C VAL A 60 0.55 6.70 12.14
N ILE A 61 -0.69 6.30 12.42
CA ILE A 61 -1.85 7.19 12.34
C ILE A 61 -1.58 8.47 13.15
N ASP A 62 -1.71 9.60 12.46
CA ASP A 62 -1.51 10.93 13.03
C ASP A 62 -2.81 11.72 12.96
N ASN A 63 -3.40 11.97 14.13
CA ASN A 63 -4.66 12.68 14.30
C ASN A 63 -4.46 14.18 14.62
N SER A 64 -3.30 14.76 14.28
CA SER A 64 -3.05 16.21 14.39
C SER A 64 -4.03 17.04 13.54
N VAL A 65 -4.55 16.46 12.47
CA VAL A 65 -5.63 17.01 11.64
C VAL A 65 -6.82 16.06 11.61
N SER A 66 -8.04 16.60 11.42
CA SER A 66 -9.23 15.78 11.26
C SER A 66 -9.26 15.14 9.86
N GLY A 67 -9.73 13.90 9.79
CA GLY A 67 -9.91 13.15 8.55
C GLY A 67 -10.48 11.77 8.83
N GLU A 68 -11.33 11.28 7.94
CA GLU A 68 -11.83 9.89 7.95
C GLU A 68 -11.93 9.39 6.52
N ALA A 69 -11.36 8.21 6.26
CA ALA A 69 -11.45 7.52 4.98
C ALA A 69 -11.52 6.01 5.21
N GLY A 70 -12.20 5.29 4.33
CA GLY A 70 -12.35 3.86 4.48
C GLY A 70 -13.13 3.18 3.38
N MET A 71 -13.10 1.85 3.43
CA MET A 71 -13.74 0.95 2.47
C MET A 71 -14.59 -0.07 3.21
N ILE A 72 -15.75 -0.38 2.64
CA ILE A 72 -16.62 -1.45 3.15
C ILE A 72 -16.07 -2.82 2.76
N ALA A 73 -16.44 -3.86 3.52
CA ALA A 73 -15.97 -5.24 3.32
C ALA A 73 -16.13 -5.76 1.88
N ASP A 74 -17.20 -5.37 1.17
CA ASP A 74 -17.47 -5.86 -0.18
C ASP A 74 -16.42 -5.42 -1.21
N VAL A 75 -15.79 -4.25 -1.03
CA VAL A 75 -14.70 -3.76 -1.91
C VAL A 75 -13.51 -4.73 -1.89
N PHE A 76 -13.26 -5.38 -0.76
CA PHE A 76 -12.17 -6.33 -0.60
C PHE A 76 -12.44 -7.67 -1.28
N LYS A 77 -13.71 -8.07 -1.44
CA LYS A 77 -14.06 -9.39 -2.00
C LYS A 77 -13.55 -9.53 -3.44
N GLU A 78 -13.75 -8.51 -4.26
CA GLU A 78 -13.36 -8.50 -5.68
C GLU A 78 -11.84 -8.48 -5.89
N ARG A 79 -11.07 -7.89 -4.96
CA ARG A 79 -9.62 -7.71 -5.09
C ARG A 79 -8.81 -8.57 -4.11
N ARG A 80 -9.46 -9.52 -3.43
CA ARG A 80 -8.87 -10.32 -2.34
C ARG A 80 -7.61 -11.06 -2.75
N ALA A 81 -7.61 -11.67 -3.93
CA ALA A 81 -6.46 -12.44 -4.42
C ALA A 81 -5.22 -11.54 -4.58
N GLN A 82 -5.40 -10.33 -5.12
CA GLN A 82 -4.32 -9.36 -5.29
C GLN A 82 -3.81 -8.83 -3.95
N LEU A 83 -4.71 -8.49 -3.03
CA LEU A 83 -4.34 -8.06 -1.68
C LEU A 83 -3.54 -9.12 -0.92
N LYS A 84 -3.98 -10.39 -1.00
CA LYS A 84 -3.26 -11.51 -0.38
C LYS A 84 -1.87 -11.68 -1.00
N PHE A 85 -1.77 -11.57 -2.33
CA PHE A 85 -0.49 -11.65 -3.02
C PHE A 85 0.47 -10.55 -2.55
N ILE A 86 0.03 -9.29 -2.49
CA ILE A 86 0.87 -8.20 -1.99
C ILE A 86 1.24 -8.40 -0.52
N TYR A 87 0.29 -8.80 0.32
CA TYR A 87 0.59 -9.13 1.72
C TYR A 87 1.66 -10.23 1.83
N GLN A 88 1.52 -11.32 1.07
CA GLN A 88 2.46 -12.43 1.05
C GLN A 88 3.86 -11.98 0.63
N THR A 89 3.95 -11.23 -0.46
CA THR A 89 5.21 -10.66 -0.94
C THR A 89 5.85 -9.77 0.12
N LEU A 90 5.08 -8.85 0.72
CA LEU A 90 5.58 -7.95 1.75
C LEU A 90 6.09 -8.71 2.97
N MET A 91 5.34 -9.69 3.49
CA MET A 91 5.77 -10.51 4.63
C MET A 91 7.01 -11.35 4.33
N LEU A 92 7.17 -11.79 3.08
CA LEU A 92 8.38 -12.48 2.64
C LEU A 92 9.58 -11.53 2.53
N LEU A 93 9.39 -10.27 2.17
CA LEU A 93 10.48 -9.33 1.95
C LEU A 93 10.92 -8.58 3.21
N ASP A 94 10.05 -8.43 4.21
CA ASP A 94 10.28 -7.59 5.41
C ASP A 94 11.31 -8.15 6.41
N VAL A 95 12.59 -8.18 6.00
CA VAL A 95 13.75 -8.59 6.81
C VAL A 95 13.89 -7.72 8.05
N ASP A 96 13.53 -6.44 7.96
CA ASP A 96 13.66 -5.47 9.05
C ASP A 96 12.76 -5.82 10.25
N SER A 97 11.52 -6.29 10.01
CA SER A 97 10.63 -6.75 11.09
C SER A 97 10.82 -8.23 11.45
N GLU A 98 11.44 -9.03 10.59
CA GLU A 98 11.75 -10.44 10.83
C GLU A 98 12.95 -10.92 10.00
N PRO A 99 14.15 -11.03 10.61
CA PRO A 99 15.33 -11.46 9.88
C PRO A 99 15.28 -12.94 9.46
N ASP A 100 14.53 -13.77 10.21
CA ASP A 100 14.45 -15.20 9.97
C ASP A 100 13.56 -15.54 8.76
N LEU A 101 14.11 -16.32 7.81
CA LEU A 101 13.39 -16.69 6.58
C LEU A 101 12.19 -17.59 6.85
N GLU A 102 12.33 -18.60 7.71
CA GLU A 102 11.25 -19.56 7.98
C GLU A 102 10.06 -18.87 8.65
N LYS A 103 10.33 -17.94 9.58
CA LYS A 103 9.29 -17.11 10.19
C LYS A 103 8.63 -16.16 9.20
N ARG A 104 9.37 -15.57 8.25
CA ARG A 104 8.78 -14.76 7.17
C ARG A 104 7.86 -15.59 6.27
N VAL A 105 8.30 -16.79 5.87
CA VAL A 105 7.46 -17.75 5.14
C VAL A 105 6.21 -18.08 5.94
N TYR A 106 6.35 -18.34 7.25
CA TYR A 106 5.21 -18.62 8.12
C TYR A 106 4.22 -17.43 8.20
N ARG A 107 4.71 -16.19 8.34
CA ARG A 107 3.89 -14.97 8.32
C ARG A 107 3.14 -14.77 7.00
N ALA A 108 3.80 -15.10 5.89
CA ALA A 108 3.23 -14.94 4.56
C ALA A 108 2.11 -15.96 4.27
N PHE A 109 2.26 -17.23 4.68
CA PHE A 109 1.37 -18.31 4.22
C PHE A 109 0.40 -18.87 5.27
N THR A 110 0.53 -18.49 6.54
CA THR A 110 -0.40 -18.94 7.59
C THR A 110 -1.58 -18.01 7.76
N PHE A 111 -2.78 -18.49 7.38
CA PHE A 111 -4.04 -17.72 7.44
C PHE A 111 -5.14 -18.39 8.27
N ALA A 112 -4.81 -19.40 9.09
CA ALA A 112 -5.78 -19.99 10.01
C ALA A 112 -6.26 -18.93 11.00
N GLU A 113 -7.57 -18.90 11.29
CA GLU A 113 -8.21 -17.95 12.21
C GLU A 113 -9.12 -18.67 13.22
N SER A 114 -8.79 -19.92 13.55
CA SER A 114 -9.63 -20.80 14.39
C SER A 114 -9.42 -20.54 15.88
N THR A 115 -8.20 -20.19 16.28
CA THR A 115 -7.84 -19.90 17.67
C THR A 115 -7.67 -18.40 17.92
N LYS A 116 -7.59 -18.00 19.20
CA LYS A 116 -7.35 -16.59 19.57
C LYS A 116 -5.94 -16.17 19.19
N GLU A 117 -4.98 -17.06 19.38
CA GLU A 117 -3.56 -16.88 19.09
C GLU A 117 -3.33 -16.68 17.59
N GLU A 118 -4.00 -17.48 16.76
CA GLU A 118 -4.00 -17.36 15.30
C GLU A 118 -4.56 -16.01 14.81
N LYS A 119 -5.71 -15.58 15.37
CA LYS A 119 -6.29 -14.27 15.05
C LYS A 119 -5.37 -13.12 15.46
N GLN A 120 -4.71 -13.24 16.62
CA GLN A 120 -3.77 -12.24 17.10
C GLN A 120 -2.55 -12.17 16.19
N PHE A 121 -1.99 -13.31 15.79
CA PHE A 121 -0.88 -13.39 14.85
C PHE A 121 -1.18 -12.69 13.53
N ILE A 122 -2.35 -12.95 12.93
CA ILE A 122 -2.79 -12.28 11.70
C ILE A 122 -3.01 -10.78 11.94
N SER A 123 -3.60 -10.41 13.07
CA SER A 123 -3.79 -8.99 13.42
C SER A 123 -2.47 -8.24 13.51
N ASP A 124 -1.43 -8.85 14.09
CA ASP A 124 -0.12 -8.22 14.22
C ASP A 124 0.59 -8.09 12.87
N ASN A 125 0.53 -9.09 12.01
CA ASN A 125 1.06 -8.97 10.64
C ASN A 125 0.29 -7.92 9.81
N MET A 126 -1.03 -7.79 10.01
CA MET A 126 -1.82 -6.75 9.38
C MET A 126 -1.44 -5.34 9.86
N LYS A 127 -0.97 -5.17 11.10
CA LYS A 127 -0.42 -3.88 11.55
C LYS A 127 0.85 -3.51 10.78
N ILE A 128 1.71 -4.48 10.48
CA ILE A 128 2.91 -4.27 9.67
C ILE A 128 2.51 -3.85 8.25
N TYR A 129 1.62 -4.60 7.61
CA TYR A 129 1.08 -4.27 6.28
C TYR A 129 0.49 -2.84 6.26
N ASN A 130 -0.34 -2.52 7.26
CA ASN A 130 -0.96 -1.21 7.36
C ASN A 130 0.07 -0.10 7.63
N SER A 131 1.13 -0.36 8.39
CA SER A 131 2.19 0.63 8.63
C SER A 131 2.92 1.01 7.33
N TYR A 132 3.22 0.02 6.48
CA TYR A 132 3.77 0.28 5.16
C TYR A 132 2.76 0.96 4.23
N PHE A 133 1.48 0.59 4.31
CA PHE A 133 0.42 1.32 3.59
C PHE A 133 0.41 2.82 3.94
N LEU A 134 0.46 3.16 5.22
CA LEU A 134 0.52 4.57 5.67
C LEU A 134 1.80 5.25 5.19
N GLY A 135 2.93 4.55 5.22
CA GLY A 135 4.20 5.09 4.72
C GLY A 135 4.18 5.34 3.21
N GLY A 136 3.57 4.44 2.43
CA GLY A 136 3.39 4.64 1.00
C GLY A 136 2.45 5.79 0.65
N LEU A 137 1.41 6.03 1.46
CA LEU A 137 0.58 7.22 1.34
C LEU A 137 1.40 8.49 1.57
N GLU A 138 2.28 8.50 2.58
CA GLU A 138 3.17 9.64 2.84
C GLU A 138 4.11 9.90 1.65
N VAL A 139 4.77 8.85 1.13
CA VAL A 139 5.66 8.96 -0.04
C VAL A 139 4.92 9.55 -1.24
N LEU A 140 3.78 8.96 -1.62
CA LEU A 140 3.06 9.42 -2.81
C LEU A 140 2.44 10.80 -2.63
N HIS A 141 2.01 11.17 -1.42
CA HIS A 141 1.49 12.51 -1.16
C HIS A 141 2.60 13.56 -1.28
N GLU A 142 3.76 13.31 -0.67
CA GLU A 142 4.95 14.16 -0.81
C GLU A 142 5.39 14.31 -2.28
N GLU A 143 5.30 13.25 -3.06
CA GLU A 143 5.72 13.24 -4.48
C GLU A 143 4.72 13.95 -5.41
N PHE A 144 3.41 13.71 -5.25
CA PHE A 144 2.43 14.08 -6.26
C PHE A 144 1.43 15.15 -5.82
N VAL A 145 1.34 15.44 -4.52
CA VAL A 145 0.42 16.45 -4.00
C VAL A 145 1.21 17.67 -3.55
N ASP A 146 2.30 17.48 -2.80
CA ASP A 146 3.09 18.60 -2.29
C ASP A 146 3.98 19.23 -3.37
N GLN A 147 4.50 18.44 -4.32
CA GLN A 147 5.44 18.92 -5.35
C GLN A 147 4.77 19.33 -6.68
N CYS A 148 3.55 18.86 -6.96
CA CYS A 148 2.87 19.12 -8.24
C CYS A 148 1.86 20.27 -8.12
N ILE A 149 2.20 21.43 -8.69
CA ILE A 149 1.37 22.64 -8.63
C ILE A 149 0.44 22.82 -9.83
N ASP A 150 0.73 22.15 -10.94
CA ASP A 150 0.00 22.24 -12.20
C ASP A 150 0.08 20.94 -13.02
N GLN A 151 -0.59 20.92 -14.18
CA GLN A 151 -0.67 19.73 -15.01
C GLN A 151 0.69 19.33 -15.62
N GLU A 152 1.55 20.29 -15.93
CA GLU A 152 2.86 20.00 -16.53
C GLU A 152 3.80 19.38 -15.50
N SER A 153 3.84 19.94 -14.29
CA SER A 153 4.60 19.37 -13.17
C SER A 153 4.12 17.97 -12.81
N TYR A 154 2.81 17.73 -12.76
CA TYR A 154 2.27 16.39 -12.53
C TYR A 154 2.69 15.38 -13.61
N LEU A 155 2.55 15.73 -14.90
CA LEU A 155 2.93 14.85 -16.01
C LEU A 155 4.42 14.56 -16.03
N LYS A 156 5.25 15.55 -15.71
CA LYS A 156 6.69 15.35 -15.57
C LYS A 156 7.01 14.45 -14.37
N GLN A 157 6.40 14.69 -13.21
CA GLN A 157 6.66 13.92 -12.00
C GLN A 157 6.28 12.46 -12.17
N ILE A 158 5.11 12.16 -12.77
CA ILE A 158 4.70 10.77 -12.99
C ILE A 158 5.58 10.06 -14.00
N PHE A 159 6.02 10.77 -15.05
CA PHE A 159 6.98 10.24 -16.01
C PHE A 159 8.32 9.92 -15.33
N ASP A 160 8.87 10.87 -14.58
CA ASP A 160 10.14 10.70 -13.89
C ASP A 160 10.03 9.57 -12.85
N TYR A 161 8.97 9.53 -12.04
CA TYR A 161 8.77 8.49 -11.03
C TYR A 161 8.72 7.08 -11.62
N VAL A 162 7.92 6.88 -12.68
CA VAL A 162 7.83 5.57 -13.37
C VAL A 162 9.15 5.21 -14.05
N ARG A 163 9.83 6.19 -14.65
CA ARG A 163 11.11 5.97 -15.31
C ARG A 163 12.21 5.59 -14.32
N HIS A 164 12.30 6.27 -13.18
CA HIS A 164 13.27 5.93 -12.14
C HIS A 164 12.99 4.52 -11.61
N PHE A 165 11.73 4.16 -11.39
CA PHE A 165 11.37 2.80 -11.00
C PHE A 165 11.83 1.75 -12.03
N ASP A 166 11.66 2.00 -13.33
CA ASP A 166 12.09 1.11 -14.41
C ASP A 166 13.63 1.02 -14.49
N GLU A 167 14.33 2.16 -14.39
CA GLU A 167 15.79 2.22 -14.43
C GLU A 167 16.46 1.61 -13.19
N GLU A 168 15.80 1.63 -12.02
CA GLU A 168 16.26 0.93 -10.82
C GLU A 168 16.13 -0.60 -10.93
N GLN A 169 15.29 -1.11 -11.83
CA GLN A 169 15.15 -2.54 -12.05
C GLN A 169 16.25 -3.03 -12.99
N ASP A 170 17.12 -3.92 -12.51
CA ASP A 170 17.95 -4.74 -13.39
C ASP A 170 17.08 -5.82 -14.05
N GLY A 171 16.35 -5.43 -15.09
CA GLY A 171 15.39 -6.28 -15.80
C GLY A 171 16.04 -7.55 -16.38
N ASP A 172 17.30 -7.46 -16.78
CA ASP A 172 18.07 -8.61 -17.28
C ASP A 172 18.42 -9.57 -16.12
N ALA A 173 18.90 -9.05 -14.99
CA ALA A 173 19.16 -9.88 -13.81
C ALA A 173 17.88 -10.53 -13.25
N LEU A 174 16.74 -9.82 -13.28
CA LEU A 174 15.44 -10.37 -12.90
C LEU A 174 15.04 -11.54 -13.81
N LYS A 175 15.17 -11.36 -15.12
CA LYS A 175 14.85 -12.40 -16.11
C LYS A 175 15.74 -13.63 -15.95
N GLU A 176 17.06 -13.44 -15.81
CA GLU A 176 18.00 -14.52 -15.55
C GLU A 176 17.68 -15.27 -14.24
N GLY A 177 17.32 -14.53 -13.19
CA GLY A 177 16.91 -15.09 -11.92
C GLY A 177 15.67 -15.97 -12.05
N ILE A 178 14.63 -15.48 -12.73
CA ILE A 178 13.39 -16.22 -12.98
C ILE A 178 13.65 -17.49 -13.79
N ASP A 179 14.39 -17.38 -14.89
CA ASP A 179 14.69 -18.52 -15.79
C ASP A 179 15.43 -19.64 -15.06
N LYS A 180 16.30 -19.29 -14.11
CA LYS A 180 17.04 -20.26 -13.27
C LYS A 180 16.13 -21.11 -12.38
N TYR A 181 14.97 -20.59 -11.97
CA TYR A 181 14.03 -21.31 -11.11
C TYR A 181 12.87 -21.95 -11.89
N ILE A 182 12.47 -21.42 -13.05
CA ILE A 182 11.39 -21.96 -13.88
C ILE A 182 11.86 -23.11 -14.78
N ASN A 183 13.10 -23.06 -15.30
CA ASN A 183 13.61 -24.05 -16.25
C ASN A 183 14.39 -25.21 -15.58
N LYS A 184 14.07 -25.52 -14.32
CA LYS A 184 14.56 -26.72 -13.59
C LYS A 184 13.48 -27.76 -13.47
#